data_AF-A0A2W1U802-F1
#
_entry.id   AF-A0A2W1U802-F1
#
_cell.length_a   1.000
_cell.length_b   1.000
_cell.length_c   1.000
_cell.angle_alpha   90.00
_cell.angle_beta   90.00
_cell.angle_gamma   90.00
#
_symmetry.space_group_name_H-M   'P 1'
#
loop_
_entity.id
_entity.type
_entity.pdbx_description
1 polymer ?
#
loop_
_entity_poly.entity_id
_entity_poly.type
_entity_poly.pdbx_seq_one_letter_code
_entity_poly.pdbx_strand_id
1 'polypeptide(L)'
;MSALAFLSVAVAGGVGAAARFFLDGAINRGRQFRLPVGTLTINITGSFLLGLITGAAGHLGATPVAVLGTGLMGGYTTFSTASFETVHLARTGRTTAAALNGLGMLVVSVAAAAGGVTLGTLT
;
A
#
# COMPACT_ATOMS: atom_id res chain seq x y z
N MET A 1 -15.32 -16.71 10.59
CA MET A 1 -13.85 -16.73 10.46
C MET A 1 -13.30 -17.58 11.59
N SER A 2 -12.39 -18.52 11.32
CA SER A 2 -11.78 -19.33 12.38
C SER A 2 -10.75 -18.52 13.19
N ALA A 3 -10.44 -18.95 14.41
CA ALA A 3 -9.40 -18.31 15.23
C ALA A 3 -8.04 -18.31 14.53
N LEU A 4 -7.70 -19.40 13.85
CA LEU A 4 -6.47 -19.49 13.07
C LEU A 4 -6.44 -18.45 11.95
N ALA A 5 -7.52 -18.29 11.18
CA ALA A 5 -7.58 -17.30 10.11
C ALA A 5 -7.43 -15.86 10.64
N PHE A 6 -8.05 -15.55 11.79
CA PHE A 6 -7.88 -14.26 12.45
C PHE A 6 -6.42 -14.00 12.84
N LEU A 7 -5.77 -14.96 13.48
CA LEU A 7 -4.36 -14.86 13.86
C LEU A 7 -3.45 -14.72 12.64
N SER A 8 -3.73 -15.45 11.55
CA SER A 8 -2.98 -15.33 10.30
C SER A 8 -3.08 -13.93 9.70
N VAL A 9 -4.27 -13.31 9.69
CA VAL A 9 -4.45 -11.92 9.24
C VAL A 9 -3.64 -10.95 10.11
N ALA A 10 -3.70 -11.12 11.44
CA ALA A 10 -2.97 -10.26 12.38
C ALA A 10 -1.45 -10.34 12.19
N VAL A 11 -0.90 -11.57 12.09
CA VAL A 11 0.53 -11.79 11.85
C VAL A 11 0.93 -11.23 10.49
N ALA A 12 0.15 -11.48 9.44
CA ALA A 12 0.41 -10.94 8.11
C ALA A 12 0.41 -9.41 8.10
N GLY A 13 -0.51 -8.77 8.81
CA GLY A 13 -0.53 -7.31 9.01
C GLY A 13 0.72 -6.79 9.70
N GLY A 14 1.19 -7.46 10.76
CA GLY A 14 2.45 -7.13 11.42
C GLY A 14 3.66 -7.24 10.49
N VAL A 15 3.72 -8.31 9.69
CA VAL A 15 4.77 -8.50 8.67
C VAL A 15 4.71 -7.40 7.61
N GLY A 16 3.52 -7.05 7.14
CA GLY A 16 3.31 -5.95 6.19
C GLY A 16 3.83 -4.62 6.74
N ALA A 17 3.50 -4.30 8.00
CA ALA A 17 3.96 -3.10 8.67
C ALA A 17 5.49 -3.07 8.85
N ALA A 18 6.11 -4.21 9.18
CA ALA A 18 7.57 -4.33 9.28
C ALA A 18 8.25 -4.14 7.91
N ALA A 19 7.71 -4.76 6.86
CA ALA A 19 8.20 -4.60 5.48
C ALA A 19 8.09 -3.14 5.02
N ARG A 20 6.97 -2.49 5.32
CA ARG A 20 6.76 -1.06 5.10
C ARG A 20 7.83 -0.21 5.78
N PHE A 21 8.04 -0.43 7.09
CA PHE A 21 9.03 0.32 7.87
C PHE A 21 10.44 0.20 7.26
N PHE A 22 10.83 -1.02 6.86
CA PHE A 22 12.13 -1.25 6.26
C PHE A 22 12.25 -0.63 4.86
N LEU A 23 11.27 -0.85 3.96
CA LEU A 23 11.31 -0.33 2.59
C LEU A 23 11.26 1.20 2.55
N ASP A 24 10.32 1.81 3.30
CA ASP A 24 10.20 3.26 3.36
C ASP A 24 11.48 3.90 3.90
N GLY A 25 12.02 3.36 5.00
CA GLY A 25 13.29 3.81 5.57
C GLY A 25 14.49 3.61 4.64
N ALA A 26 14.54 2.51 3.89
CA ALA A 26 15.61 2.24 2.93
C ALA A 26 15.55 3.19 1.72
N ILE A 27 14.36 3.42 1.16
CA ILE A 27 14.16 4.29 0.00
C ILE A 27 14.48 5.75 0.34
N ASN A 28 14.07 6.21 1.52
CA ASN A 28 14.27 7.59 1.95
C ASN A 28 15.67 7.85 2.53
N ARG A 29 16.49 6.82 2.74
CA ARG A 29 17.84 6.97 3.29
C ARG A 29 18.70 7.89 2.41
N GLY A 30 19.22 8.97 2.98
CA GLY A 30 20.05 9.94 2.27
C GLY A 30 19.30 10.84 1.29
N ARG A 31 17.96 10.74 1.20
CA ARG A 31 17.16 11.64 0.36
C ARG A 31 16.76 12.87 1.16
N GLN A 32 16.93 14.04 0.54
CA GLN A 32 16.31 15.28 1.01
C GLN A 32 14.78 15.13 0.90
N PHE A 33 14.03 15.69 1.85
CA PHE A 33 12.58 15.54 2.06
C PHE A 33 11.71 16.15 0.93
N ARG A 34 12.10 16.00 -0.35
CA ARG A 34 11.45 16.66 -1.48
C ARG A 34 10.10 16.02 -1.81
N LEU A 35 10.04 14.71 -1.87
CA LEU A 35 8.81 13.93 -2.05
C LEU A 35 8.97 12.65 -1.20
N PRO A 36 7.91 12.16 -0.55
CA PRO A 36 7.95 10.94 0.25
C PRO A 36 7.92 9.71 -0.66
N VAL A 37 9.04 9.47 -1.37
CA VAL A 37 9.12 8.43 -2.40
C VAL A 37 8.90 7.04 -1.82
N GLY A 38 9.34 6.79 -0.58
CA GLY A 38 9.06 5.53 0.10
C GLY A 38 7.55 5.29 0.28
N THR A 39 6.81 6.27 0.84
CA THR A 39 5.34 6.22 0.97
C THR A 39 4.63 6.04 -0.37
N LEU A 40 5.05 6.76 -1.41
CA LEU A 40 4.51 6.60 -2.77
C LEU A 40 4.72 5.17 -3.27
N THR A 41 5.93 4.64 -3.10
CA THR A 41 6.31 3.31 -3.59
C THR A 41 5.46 2.23 -2.94
N ILE A 42 5.42 2.18 -1.61
CA ILE A 42 4.68 1.13 -0.88
C ILE A 42 3.18 1.17 -1.18
N ASN A 43 2.57 2.35 -1.33
CA ASN A 43 1.14 2.47 -1.61
C ASN A 43 0.81 2.07 -3.05
N ILE A 44 1.63 2.43 -4.04
CA ILE A 44 1.42 2.06 -5.45
C ILE A 44 1.64 0.57 -5.64
N THR A 45 2.76 0.02 -5.18
CA THR A 45 3.05 -1.42 -5.32
C THR A 45 2.06 -2.26 -4.52
N GLY A 46 1.70 -1.83 -3.30
CA GLY A 46 0.71 -2.52 -2.48
C GLY A 46 -0.69 -2.50 -3.10
N SER A 47 -1.08 -1.40 -3.76
CA SER A 47 -2.36 -1.33 -4.48
C SER A 47 -2.39 -2.28 -5.68
N PHE A 48 -1.31 -2.38 -6.45
CA PHE A 48 -1.18 -3.35 -7.54
C PHE A 48 -1.29 -4.80 -7.03
N LEU A 49 -0.54 -5.14 -5.99
CA LEU A 49 -0.53 -6.48 -5.40
C LEU A 49 -1.88 -6.84 -4.79
N LEU A 50 -2.54 -5.91 -4.09
CA LEU A 50 -3.89 -6.10 -3.58
C LEU A 50 -4.89 -6.33 -4.72
N GLY A 51 -4.74 -5.58 -5.82
CA GLY A 51 -5.50 -5.80 -7.04
C GLY A 51 -5.33 -7.22 -7.59
N LEU A 52 -4.09 -7.70 -7.73
CA LEU A 52 -3.79 -9.06 -8.17
C LEU A 52 -4.44 -10.11 -7.27
N ILE A 53 -4.28 -9.99 -5.94
CA ILE A 53 -4.86 -10.91 -4.95
C ILE A 53 -6.39 -10.93 -5.07
N THR A 54 -7.01 -9.77 -5.25
CA THR A 54 -8.47 -9.65 -5.35
C THR A 54 -8.99 -10.19 -6.68
N GLY A 55 -8.28 -9.95 -7.78
CA GLY A 55 -8.61 -10.51 -9.10
C GLY A 55 -8.56 -12.04 -9.11
N ALA A 56 -7.57 -12.63 -8.43
CA ALA A 56 -7.39 -14.07 -8.29
C ALA A 56 -8.27 -14.71 -7.18
N ALA A 57 -9.17 -13.94 -6.55
CA ALA A 57 -9.91 -14.40 -5.37
C ALA A 57 -10.76 -15.66 -5.63
N GLY A 58 -11.28 -15.82 -6.85
CA GLY A 58 -12.04 -17.01 -7.25
C GLY A 58 -11.22 -18.31 -7.17
N HIS A 59 -9.91 -18.24 -7.43
CA HIS A 59 -9.00 -19.38 -7.37
C HIS A 59 -8.36 -19.55 -5.98
N LEU A 60 -8.14 -18.45 -5.25
CA LEU A 60 -7.48 -18.47 -3.94
C LEU A 60 -8.40 -18.83 -2.78
N GLY A 61 -9.69 -18.47 -2.87
CA GLY A 61 -10.64 -18.61 -1.78
C GLY A 61 -10.51 -17.51 -0.70
N ALA A 62 -11.52 -17.44 0.18
CA ALA A 62 -11.71 -16.29 1.07
C ALA A 62 -10.61 -16.09 2.12
N THR A 63 -10.05 -17.18 2.67
CA THR A 63 -9.05 -17.08 3.75
C THR A 63 -7.70 -16.54 3.26
N PRO A 64 -7.08 -17.08 2.17
CA PRO A 64 -5.86 -16.50 1.63
C PRO A 64 -6.03 -15.04 1.19
N VAL A 65 -7.16 -14.68 0.60
CA VAL A 65 -7.47 -13.30 0.21
C VAL A 65 -7.51 -12.38 1.45
N ALA A 66 -8.13 -12.81 2.55
CA ALA A 66 -8.13 -12.02 3.79
C ALA A 66 -6.72 -11.87 4.39
N VAL A 67 -5.92 -12.95 4.40
CA VAL A 67 -4.57 -12.93 4.98
C VAL A 67 -3.62 -12.06 4.16
N LEU A 68 -3.61 -12.22 2.84
CA LEU A 68 -2.71 -11.51 1.95
C LEU A 68 -3.20 -10.09 1.65
N GLY A 69 -4.50 -9.93 1.41
CA GLY A 69 -5.10 -8.63 1.11
C GLY A 69 -5.27 -7.77 2.36
N THR A 70 -6.20 -8.14 3.23
CA THR A 70 -6.51 -7.35 4.44
C THR A 70 -5.34 -7.33 5.42
N GLY A 71 -4.69 -8.47 5.65
CA GLY A 71 -3.53 -8.58 6.52
C GLY A 71 -2.29 -7.92 5.90
N LEU A 72 -1.59 -8.65 5.02
CA LEU A 72 -0.28 -8.25 4.53
C LEU A 72 -0.31 -6.91 3.78
N MET A 73 -1.16 -6.74 2.77
CA MET A 73 -1.22 -5.48 2.00
C MET A 73 -1.78 -4.34 2.84
N GLY A 74 -2.72 -4.61 3.76
CA GLY A 74 -3.23 -3.62 4.71
C GLY A 74 -2.15 -3.09 5.67
N GLY A 75 -1.23 -3.93 6.14
CA GLY A 75 -0.09 -3.49 6.95
C GLY A 75 1.02 -2.81 6.14
N TYR A 76 1.23 -3.27 4.90
CA TYR A 76 2.26 -2.80 3.97
C TYR A 76 1.99 -1.41 3.40
N THR A 77 0.72 -1.06 3.19
CA THR A 77 0.30 0.26 2.69
C THR A 77 -0.04 1.21 3.85
N THR A 78 -0.15 2.51 3.58
CA THR A 78 -0.51 3.49 4.62
C THR A 78 -1.12 4.76 4.03
N PHE A 79 -2.39 4.98 4.34
CA PHE A 79 -3.09 6.22 3.98
C PHE A 79 -2.84 7.35 4.99
N SER A 80 -2.67 7.02 6.28
CA SER A 80 -2.49 8.00 7.35
C SER A 80 -1.15 8.73 7.22
N THR A 81 -0.06 8.01 6.90
CA THR A 81 1.26 8.61 6.65
C THR A 81 1.21 9.54 5.44
N ALA A 82 0.63 9.08 4.32
CA ALA A 82 0.50 9.91 3.12
C ALA A 82 -0.35 11.17 3.37
N SER A 83 -1.40 11.07 4.18
CA SER A 83 -2.23 12.23 4.55
C SER A 83 -1.44 13.25 5.37
N PHE A 84 -0.71 12.80 6.38
CA PHE A 84 0.15 13.67 7.20
C PHE A 84 1.23 14.35 6.35
N GLU A 85 1.91 13.61 5.48
CA GLU A 85 2.94 14.14 4.58
C GLU A 85 2.37 15.17 3.60
N THR A 86 1.16 14.94 3.08
CA THR A 86 0.46 15.90 2.21
C THR A 86 0.21 17.22 2.94
N VAL A 87 -0.32 17.16 4.18
CA VAL A 87 -0.52 18.35 5.02
C VAL A 87 0.80 19.04 5.32
N HIS A 88 1.84 18.29 5.66
CA HIS A 88 3.17 18.85 5.95
C HIS A 88 3.77 19.58 4.74
N LEU A 89 3.69 18.99 3.55
CA LEU A 89 4.15 19.62 2.30
C LEU A 89 3.36 20.88 1.98
N ALA A 90 2.03 20.87 2.17
CA ALA A 90 1.21 22.06 1.95
C ALA A 90 1.58 23.20 2.92
N ARG A 91 1.76 22.89 4.21
CA ARG A 91 2.13 23.89 5.24
C ARG A 91 3.52 24.48 5.05
N THR A 92 4.43 23.77 4.36
CA THR A 92 5.78 24.26 4.05
C THR A 92 5.87 24.99 2.71
N GLY A 93 4.73 25.33 2.10
CA GLY A 93 4.65 26.06 0.82
C GLY A 93 4.92 25.20 -0.41
N ARG A 94 5.02 23.87 -0.25
CA ARG A 94 5.40 22.92 -1.31
C ARG A 94 4.15 22.31 -1.96
N THR A 95 3.27 23.18 -2.45
CA THR A 95 1.92 22.84 -2.94
C THR A 95 1.91 21.81 -4.05
N THR A 96 2.83 21.90 -5.03
CA THR A 96 2.95 20.89 -6.09
C THR A 96 3.30 19.51 -5.54
N ALA A 97 4.23 19.45 -4.58
CA ALA A 97 4.62 18.18 -3.96
C ALA A 97 3.48 17.60 -3.12
N ALA A 98 2.72 18.44 -2.41
CA ALA A 98 1.51 18.02 -1.71
C ALA A 98 0.46 17.44 -2.67
N ALA A 99 0.19 18.11 -3.80
CA ALA A 99 -0.76 17.62 -4.80
C ALA A 99 -0.32 16.29 -5.42
N LEU A 100 0.97 16.14 -5.73
CA LEU A 100 1.52 14.87 -6.23
C LEU A 100 1.42 13.76 -5.18
N ASN A 101 1.71 14.06 -3.91
CA ASN A 101 1.63 13.08 -2.84
C ASN A 101 0.19 12.66 -2.52
N GLY A 102 -0.75 13.59 -2.51
CA GLY A 102 -2.15 13.30 -2.21
C GLY A 102 -2.88 12.74 -3.43
N LEU A 103 -3.12 13.60 -4.44
CA LEU A 103 -3.93 13.27 -5.61
C LEU A 103 -3.17 12.39 -6.61
N GLY A 104 -1.91 12.74 -6.89
CA GLY A 104 -1.09 11.98 -7.84
C GLY A 104 -0.92 10.53 -7.41
N MET A 105 -0.55 10.30 -6.15
CA MET A 105 -0.45 8.95 -5.57
C MET A 105 -1.77 8.20 -5.66
N LEU A 106 -2.89 8.83 -5.27
CA LEU A 106 -4.21 8.20 -5.32
C LEU A 106 -4.55 7.72 -6.73
N VAL A 107 -4.40 8.58 -7.74
CA VAL A 107 -4.69 8.24 -9.14
C VAL A 107 -3.82 7.06 -9.59
N VAL A 108 -2.51 7.10 -9.32
CA VAL A 108 -1.59 6.04 -9.73
C VAL A 108 -1.88 4.73 -8.98
N SER A 109 -2.16 4.78 -7.68
CA SER A 109 -2.54 3.61 -6.88
C SER A 109 -3.84 2.97 -7.37
N VAL A 110 -4.85 3.77 -7.74
CA VAL A 110 -6.11 3.25 -8.32
C VAL A 110 -5.85 2.59 -9.67
N ALA A 111 -5.07 3.23 -10.55
CA ALA A 111 -4.70 2.63 -11.84
C ALA A 111 -3.90 1.33 -11.66
N ALA A 112 -2.98 1.31 -10.69
CA ALA A 112 -2.21 0.13 -10.33
C ALA A 112 -3.12 -0.99 -9.80
N ALA A 113 -4.06 -0.70 -8.92
CA ALA A 113 -5.05 -1.67 -8.44
C ALA A 113 -5.90 -2.23 -9.59
N ALA A 114 -6.38 -1.39 -10.50
CA ALA A 114 -7.15 -1.83 -11.67
C ALA A 114 -6.35 -2.76 -12.59
N GLY A 115 -5.08 -2.42 -12.85
CA GLY A 115 -4.16 -3.29 -13.58
C GLY A 115 -3.94 -4.62 -12.87
N GLY A 116 -3.76 -4.58 -11.55
CA GLY A 116 -3.65 -5.77 -10.71
C GLY A 116 -4.89 -6.65 -10.78
N VAL A 117 -6.10 -6.10 -10.64
CA VAL A 117 -7.35 -6.86 -10.74
C VAL A 117 -7.46 -7.53 -12.10
N THR A 118 -7.21 -6.79 -13.18
CA THR A 118 -7.28 -7.31 -14.55
C THR A 118 -6.33 -8.50 -14.73
N LEU A 119 -5.08 -8.36 -14.32
CA LEU A 119 -4.10 -9.44 -14.41
C LEU A 119 -4.44 -10.63 -13.49
N GLY A 120 -4.94 -10.37 -12.29
CA GLY A 120 -5.32 -11.40 -11.34
C GLY A 120 -6.51 -12.25 -11.80
N THR A 121 -7.40 -11.71 -12.64
CA THR A 121 -8.48 -12.51 -13.24
C THR A 121 -8.01 -13.47 -14.33
N LEU A 122 -6.80 -13.31 -14.85
CA LEU A 122 -6.21 -14.19 -15.86
C LEU A 122 -5.49 -15.41 -15.26
N THR A 123 -5.25 -15.40 -13.96
CA THR A 123 -4.57 -16.47 -13.20
C THR A 123 -5.57 -17.32 -12.45
#